data_AF-A0A9N8EHB0-F1
#
_entry.id   AF-A0A9N8EHB0-F1
#
_cell.length_a   1.000
_cell.length_b   1.000
_cell.length_c   1.000
_cell.angle_alpha   90.00
_cell.angle_beta   90.00
_cell.angle_gamma   90.00
#
_symmetry.space_group_name_H-M   'P 1'
#
loop_
_entity.id
_entity.type
_entity.pdbx_description
1 polymer ?
#
loop_
_entity_poly.entity_id
_entity_poly.type
_entity_poly.pdbx_seq_one_letter_code
_entity_poly.pdbx_strand_id
1 'polypeptide(L)'
;MDPEQLEQSLNVIKSKPIDPLMQLTEMEIARAVIIKASVERDNRLQNRSDFEYVQYALTNLNETVDQVLERVYLMQCFRQEYRINDTPEDGVEFIHKLSLMCPGLLLAVDPLPFQHNYTAAVDMAKFLPEEQIRTDEDLRVYMGGTYYQWNSLYPNFMAIRQGWTMVCECEGTTMASLDPELIEKLGHHLFKSYPKNQKNVFLLNTPTAINMWWALFKKFVPYDQKGKYHLGQQIEGFEGHRIDGLYKTPTEEAGRQKMISHVHEFLTIRKKNEADFCLMEAALQILTLEEVHLVIANQKAQMTS
;
A
#
# COMPACT_ATOMS: atom_id res chain seq x y z
N MET A 1 15.40 -16.83 32.55
CA MET A 1 16.15 -17.62 31.57
C MET A 1 17.61 -17.52 31.96
N ASP A 2 18.35 -18.63 31.89
CA ASP A 2 19.79 -18.64 32.17
C ASP A 2 20.52 -17.73 31.16
N PRO A 3 21.44 -16.84 31.57
CA PRO A 3 22.25 -16.03 30.66
C PRO A 3 22.87 -16.82 29.50
N GLU A 4 23.32 -18.06 29.75
CA GLU A 4 23.92 -18.89 28.71
C GLU A 4 22.89 -19.32 27.64
N GLN A 5 21.65 -19.62 28.07
CA GLN A 5 20.55 -19.94 27.15
C GLN A 5 20.11 -18.71 26.33
N LEU A 6 20.17 -17.52 26.92
CA LEU A 6 19.89 -16.27 26.21
C LEU A 6 20.95 -16.00 25.15
N GLU A 7 22.22 -16.15 25.50
CA GLU A 7 23.33 -15.97 24.56
C GLU A 7 23.28 -16.97 23.40
N GLN A 8 23.00 -18.25 23.69
CA GLN A 8 22.79 -19.26 22.65
C GLN A 8 21.62 -18.91 21.73
N SER A 9 20.49 -18.45 22.28
CA SER A 9 19.33 -18.03 21.49
C SER A 9 19.65 -16.83 20.59
N LEU A 10 20.39 -15.84 21.11
CA LEU A 10 20.83 -14.67 20.36
C LEU A 10 21.79 -15.05 19.23
N ASN A 11 22.72 -15.97 19.46
CA ASN A 11 23.65 -16.45 18.43
C ASN A 11 22.92 -17.15 17.28
N VAL A 12 21.88 -17.96 17.60
CA VAL A 12 21.04 -18.58 16.57
C VAL A 12 20.32 -17.52 15.74
N ILE A 13 19.71 -16.52 16.38
CA ILE A 13 19.01 -15.43 15.69
C ILE A 13 19.96 -14.65 14.77
N LYS A 14 21.18 -14.32 15.25
CA LYS A 14 22.19 -13.59 14.48
C LYS A 14 22.77 -14.36 13.30
N SER A 15 22.75 -15.69 13.35
CA SER A 15 23.27 -16.54 12.27
C SER A 15 22.30 -16.75 11.10
N LYS A 16 21.00 -16.42 11.26
CA LYS A 16 20.00 -16.61 10.20
C LYS A 16 20.33 -15.68 9.01
N PRO A 17 20.39 -16.18 7.78
CA PRO A 17 20.55 -15.32 6.61
C PRO A 17 19.33 -14.39 6.49
N ILE A 18 19.59 -13.09 6.37
CA ILE A 18 18.54 -12.09 6.21
C ILE A 18 18.29 -11.89 4.71
N ASP A 19 17.05 -12.12 4.27
CA ASP A 19 16.62 -11.77 2.91
C ASP A 19 16.91 -10.28 2.66
N PRO A 20 17.72 -9.92 1.64
CA PRO A 20 18.01 -8.53 1.30
C PRO A 20 16.76 -7.66 1.09
N LEU A 21 15.62 -8.25 0.68
CA LEU A 21 14.36 -7.55 0.49
C LEU A 21 13.62 -7.22 1.80
N MET A 22 14.04 -7.85 2.90
CA MET A 22 13.44 -7.76 4.25
C MET A 22 14.37 -7.14 5.30
N GLN A 23 15.54 -6.62 4.89
CA GLN A 23 16.45 -5.90 5.80
C GLN A 23 15.82 -4.60 6.27
N LEU A 24 16.12 -4.18 7.51
CA LEU A 24 15.75 -2.91 8.12
C LEU A 24 16.99 -2.19 8.66
N THR A 25 16.97 -0.87 8.66
CA THR A 25 17.97 -0.05 9.37
C THR A 25 17.63 0.05 10.86
N GLU A 26 18.60 0.41 11.70
CA GLU A 26 18.38 0.59 13.14
C GLU A 26 17.26 1.59 13.44
N MET A 27 17.21 2.69 12.67
CA MET A 27 16.20 3.74 12.82
C MET A 27 14.79 3.24 12.44
N GLU A 28 14.67 2.43 11.40
CA GLU A 28 13.39 1.84 10.98
C GLU A 28 12.87 0.86 12.04
N ILE A 29 13.76 0.01 12.58
CA ILE A 29 13.43 -0.89 13.69
C ILE A 29 12.97 -0.10 14.90
N ALA A 30 13.78 0.87 15.35
CA ALA A 30 13.48 1.71 16.51
C ALA A 30 12.07 2.31 16.43
N ARG A 31 11.75 2.90 15.27
CA ARG A 31 10.45 3.51 15.01
C ARG A 31 9.33 2.47 15.03
N ALA A 32 9.50 1.33 14.37
CA ALA A 32 8.50 0.25 14.35
C ALA A 32 8.22 -0.28 15.77
N VAL A 33 9.26 -0.47 16.59
CA VAL A 33 9.13 -0.91 17.99
C VAL A 33 8.33 0.09 18.82
N ILE A 34 8.55 1.39 18.60
CA ILE A 34 7.83 2.44 19.32
C ILE A 34 6.37 2.52 18.90
N ILE A 35 6.08 2.37 17.60
CA ILE A 35 4.70 2.29 17.10
C ILE A 35 4.00 1.09 17.74
N LYS A 36 4.61 -0.10 17.68
CA LYS A 36 4.07 -1.34 18.30
C LYS A 36 3.78 -1.14 19.79
N ALA A 37 4.77 -0.69 20.56
CA ALA A 37 4.63 -0.49 21.99
C ALA A 37 3.58 0.59 22.36
N SER A 38 3.35 1.55 21.47
CA SER A 38 2.31 2.57 21.64
C SER A 38 0.92 2.00 21.33
N VAL A 39 0.79 1.17 20.29
CA VAL A 39 -0.46 0.45 19.99
C VAL A 39 -0.85 -0.49 21.13
N GLU A 40 0.10 -1.23 21.70
CA GLU A 40 -0.15 -2.14 22.84
C GLU A 40 -0.64 -1.42 24.11
N ARG A 41 -0.38 -0.11 24.23
CA ARG A 41 -0.82 0.71 25.38
C ARG A 41 -2.14 1.43 25.15
N ASP A 42 -2.56 1.63 23.90
CA ASP A 42 -3.82 2.29 23.56
C ASP A 42 -4.96 1.27 23.50
N ASN A 43 -5.88 1.33 24.47
CA ASN A 43 -6.99 0.39 24.60
C ASN A 43 -8.02 0.44 23.46
N ARG A 44 -7.97 1.44 22.58
CA ARG A 44 -8.83 1.55 21.39
C ARG A 44 -8.28 0.73 20.22
N LEU A 45 -6.99 0.44 20.23
CA LEU A 45 -6.28 -0.19 19.12
C LEU A 45 -6.13 -1.69 19.33
N GLN A 46 -6.33 -2.45 18.26
CA GLN A 46 -6.02 -3.87 18.23
C GLN A 46 -4.58 -4.07 17.76
N ASN A 47 -3.88 -5.02 18.38
CA ASN A 47 -2.54 -5.38 17.99
C ASN A 47 -2.51 -5.86 16.52
N ARG A 48 -1.44 -5.52 15.81
CA ARG A 48 -1.18 -5.82 14.40
C ARG A 48 0.05 -6.70 14.26
N SER A 49 0.30 -7.19 13.05
CA SER A 49 1.51 -7.96 12.78
C SER A 49 2.75 -7.06 12.86
N ASP A 50 3.89 -7.68 13.15
CA ASP A 50 5.19 -7.00 13.18
C ASP A 50 5.54 -6.38 11.83
N PHE A 51 5.12 -7.03 10.74
CA PHE A 51 5.27 -6.52 9.38
C PHE A 51 4.48 -5.22 9.16
N GLU A 52 3.23 -5.14 9.65
CA GLU A 52 2.41 -3.93 9.53
C GLU A 52 3.04 -2.75 10.27
N TYR A 53 3.59 -2.96 11.48
CA TYR A 53 4.28 -1.90 12.23
C TYR A 53 5.50 -1.35 11.49
N VAL A 54 6.25 -2.25 10.83
CA VAL A 54 7.34 -1.84 9.95
C VAL A 54 6.82 -1.04 8.76
N GLN A 55 5.71 -1.44 8.13
CA GLN A 55 5.14 -0.66 7.03
C GLN A 55 4.75 0.77 7.46
N TYR A 56 4.14 0.94 8.63
CA TYR A 56 3.87 2.28 9.18
C TYR A 56 5.16 3.06 9.46
N ALA A 57 6.19 2.41 10.01
CA ALA A 57 7.48 3.04 10.24
C ALA A 57 8.13 3.55 8.94
N LEU A 58 8.09 2.74 7.88
CA LEU A 58 8.70 3.03 6.59
C LEU A 58 7.97 4.11 5.78
N THR A 59 6.64 4.18 5.89
CA THR A 59 5.81 5.06 5.03
C THR A 59 5.48 6.40 5.67
N ASN A 60 5.62 6.55 6.99
CA ASN A 60 5.25 7.74 7.73
C ASN A 60 6.45 8.42 8.43
N LEU A 61 7.61 8.51 7.77
CA LEU A 61 8.86 9.01 8.37
C LEU A 61 8.75 10.43 8.96
N ASN A 62 7.90 11.28 8.38
CA ASN A 62 7.74 12.68 8.78
C ASN A 62 6.55 12.91 9.75
N GLU A 63 5.91 11.85 10.21
CA GLU A 63 4.76 11.95 11.12
C GLU A 63 5.15 11.67 12.57
N THR A 64 4.40 12.23 13.51
CA THR A 64 4.52 11.85 14.93
C THR A 64 3.94 10.46 15.17
N VAL A 65 4.32 9.81 16.27
CA VAL A 65 3.74 8.51 16.64
C VAL A 65 2.22 8.61 16.77
N ASP A 66 1.69 9.67 17.38
CA ASP A 66 0.24 9.87 17.54
C ASP A 66 -0.50 9.95 16.20
N GLN A 67 0.08 10.63 15.20
CA GLN A 67 -0.48 10.67 13.85
C GLN A 67 -0.51 9.28 13.21
N VAL A 68 0.52 8.45 13.45
CA VAL A 68 0.56 7.07 13.00
C VAL A 68 -0.48 6.21 13.74
N LEU A 69 -0.65 6.38 15.05
CA LEU A 69 -1.68 5.67 15.83
C LEU A 69 -3.10 5.97 15.33
N GLU A 70 -3.37 7.23 14.96
CA GLU A 70 -4.64 7.61 14.34
C GLU A 70 -4.85 6.88 13.01
N ARG A 71 -3.80 6.73 12.18
CA ARG A 71 -3.89 5.93 10.95
C ARG A 71 -4.17 4.46 11.22
N VAL A 72 -3.52 3.88 12.24
CA VAL A 72 -3.77 2.50 12.68
C VAL A 72 -5.23 2.33 13.09
N TYR A 73 -5.79 3.28 13.85
CA TYR A 73 -7.20 3.31 14.23
C TYR A 73 -8.11 3.35 13.01
N LEU A 74 -7.88 4.29 12.09
CA LEU A 74 -8.69 4.44 10.88
C LEU A 74 -8.64 3.19 9.99
N MET A 75 -7.48 2.53 9.88
CA MET A 75 -7.37 1.25 9.16
C MET A 75 -8.10 0.11 9.86
N GLN A 76 -8.16 0.10 11.19
CA GLN A 76 -8.98 -0.84 11.93
C GLN A 76 -10.47 -0.63 11.64
N CYS A 77 -10.95 0.63 11.70
CA CYS A 77 -12.33 0.97 11.35
C CYS A 77 -12.65 0.58 9.91
N PHE A 78 -11.76 0.89 8.96
CA PHE A 78 -11.90 0.51 7.55
C PHE A 78 -12.10 -1.00 7.39
N ARG A 79 -11.24 -1.82 8.00
CA ARG A 79 -11.33 -3.28 7.88
C ARG A 79 -12.63 -3.84 8.48
N GLN A 80 -13.10 -3.25 9.57
CA GLN A 80 -14.37 -3.63 10.20
C GLN A 80 -15.57 -3.23 9.32
N GLU A 81 -15.61 -1.99 8.84
CA GLU A 81 -16.67 -1.44 8.00
C GLU A 81 -16.84 -2.24 6.69
N TYR A 82 -15.73 -2.51 6.01
CA TYR A 82 -15.72 -3.21 4.73
C TYR A 82 -15.53 -4.72 4.84
N ARG A 83 -15.52 -5.25 6.08
CA ARG A 83 -15.43 -6.70 6.39
C ARG A 83 -14.28 -7.37 5.64
N ILE A 84 -13.08 -6.82 5.83
CA ILE A 84 -11.83 -7.30 5.24
C ILE A 84 -11.26 -8.41 6.14
N ASN A 85 -11.03 -9.60 5.57
CA ASN A 85 -10.46 -10.74 6.30
C ASN A 85 -8.94 -10.80 6.23
N ASP A 86 -8.35 -10.03 5.32
CA ASP A 86 -6.91 -9.86 5.16
C ASP A 86 -6.16 -11.17 4.83
N THR A 87 -6.77 -12.03 4.00
CA THR A 87 -6.10 -13.19 3.38
C THR A 87 -5.87 -12.98 1.86
N PRO A 88 -4.98 -13.75 1.22
CA PRO A 88 -4.82 -13.70 -0.24
C PRO A 88 -6.12 -14.03 -0.99
N GLU A 89 -6.87 -15.02 -0.52
CA GLU A 89 -8.13 -15.47 -1.14
C GLU A 89 -9.21 -14.39 -1.07
N ASP A 90 -9.36 -13.75 0.10
CA ASP A 90 -10.27 -12.61 0.28
C ASP A 90 -9.90 -11.48 -0.70
N GLY A 91 -8.60 -11.20 -0.85
CA GLY A 91 -8.11 -10.20 -1.78
C GLY A 91 -8.38 -10.52 -3.26
N VAL A 92 -8.15 -11.76 -3.66
CA VAL A 92 -8.47 -12.23 -5.02
C VAL A 92 -9.98 -12.15 -5.29
N GLU A 93 -10.81 -12.49 -4.30
CA GLU A 93 -12.27 -12.38 -4.42
C GLU A 93 -12.70 -10.92 -4.66
N PHE A 94 -12.19 -9.97 -3.87
CA PHE A 94 -12.47 -8.54 -4.05
C PHE A 94 -12.02 -8.02 -5.42
N ILE A 95 -10.81 -8.39 -5.86
CA ILE A 95 -10.26 -7.94 -7.15
C ILE A 95 -11.04 -8.56 -8.31
N HIS A 96 -11.43 -9.82 -8.20
CA HIS A 96 -12.27 -10.48 -9.19
C HIS A 96 -13.64 -9.79 -9.29
N LYS A 97 -14.33 -9.54 -8.17
CA LYS A 97 -15.60 -8.80 -8.15
C LYS A 97 -15.45 -7.39 -8.73
N LEU A 98 -14.39 -6.66 -8.35
CA LEU A 98 -14.09 -5.34 -8.90
C LEU A 98 -13.89 -5.41 -10.43
N SER A 99 -13.21 -6.43 -10.94
CA SER A 99 -12.98 -6.62 -12.38
C SER A 99 -14.26 -6.96 -13.16
N LEU A 100 -15.28 -7.52 -12.50
CA LEU A 100 -16.60 -7.75 -13.08
C LEU A 100 -17.47 -6.50 -13.02
N MET A 101 -17.37 -5.72 -11.93
CA MET A 101 -18.10 -4.46 -11.73
C MET A 101 -17.59 -3.33 -12.64
N CYS A 102 -16.27 -3.25 -12.82
CA CYS A 102 -15.59 -2.27 -13.65
C CYS A 102 -14.68 -2.95 -14.69
N PRO A 103 -15.23 -3.61 -15.74
CA PRO A 103 -14.43 -4.35 -16.71
C PRO A 103 -13.39 -3.47 -17.40
N GLY A 104 -12.12 -3.88 -17.30
CA GLY A 104 -10.98 -3.19 -17.87
C GLY A 104 -10.46 -2.00 -17.05
N LEU A 105 -10.99 -1.72 -15.86
CA LEU A 105 -10.46 -0.66 -14.98
C LEU A 105 -9.03 -0.95 -14.52
N LEU A 106 -8.80 -2.10 -13.88
CA LEU A 106 -7.46 -2.52 -13.45
C LEU A 106 -6.85 -3.38 -14.56
N LEU A 107 -5.84 -2.85 -15.24
CA LEU A 107 -5.21 -3.49 -16.39
C LEU A 107 -4.10 -4.46 -15.97
N ALA A 108 -3.26 -4.04 -15.01
CA ALA A 108 -2.15 -4.85 -14.53
C ALA A 108 -1.65 -4.43 -13.15
N VAL A 109 -1.03 -5.40 -12.48
CA VAL A 109 -0.17 -5.22 -11.31
C VAL A 109 1.11 -5.99 -11.60
N ASP A 110 2.22 -5.28 -11.76
CA ASP A 110 3.48 -5.86 -12.25
C ASP A 110 4.69 -5.35 -11.47
N PRO A 111 5.77 -6.13 -11.31
CA PRO A 111 7.01 -5.65 -10.77
C PRO A 111 7.74 -4.78 -11.80
N LEU A 112 8.54 -3.83 -11.32
CA LEU A 112 9.50 -3.05 -12.11
C LEU A 112 10.92 -3.37 -11.61
N PRO A 113 11.55 -4.43 -12.15
CA PRO A 113 12.76 -5.01 -11.56
C PRO A 113 13.91 -4.01 -11.40
N PHE A 114 14.12 -3.12 -12.37
CA PHE A 114 15.22 -2.15 -12.37
C PHE A 114 15.09 -1.06 -11.30
N GLN A 115 13.88 -0.85 -10.77
CA GLN A 115 13.60 0.18 -9.76
C GLN A 115 13.24 -0.43 -8.41
N HIS A 116 13.20 -1.76 -8.31
CA HIS A 116 12.76 -2.52 -7.12
C HIS A 116 11.41 -2.03 -6.55
N ASN A 117 10.53 -1.49 -7.41
CA ASN A 117 9.18 -1.09 -7.09
C ASN A 117 8.16 -1.89 -7.91
N TYR A 118 6.88 -1.60 -7.67
CA TYR A 118 5.77 -2.21 -8.38
C TYR A 118 4.99 -1.14 -9.15
N THR A 119 4.23 -1.60 -10.13
CA THR A 119 3.34 -0.78 -10.95
C THR A 119 1.92 -1.28 -10.88
N ALA A 120 0.98 -0.33 -10.86
CA ALA A 120 -0.41 -0.59 -11.18
C ALA A 120 -0.79 0.22 -12.43
N ALA A 121 -1.36 -0.46 -13.43
CA ALA A 121 -1.89 0.17 -14.63
C ALA A 121 -3.42 0.17 -14.56
N VAL A 122 -4.04 1.33 -14.81
CA VAL A 122 -5.50 1.50 -14.78
C VAL A 122 -6.01 2.24 -16.01
N ASP A 123 -7.24 1.93 -16.45
CA ASP A 123 -7.97 2.66 -17.50
C ASP A 123 -9.12 3.45 -16.89
N MET A 124 -8.93 4.76 -16.77
CA MET A 124 -9.91 5.66 -16.15
C MET A 124 -11.19 5.79 -16.97
N ALA A 125 -11.15 5.51 -18.28
CA ALA A 125 -12.36 5.53 -19.11
C ALA A 125 -13.31 4.36 -18.81
N LYS A 126 -12.84 3.33 -18.09
CA LYS A 126 -13.64 2.19 -17.64
C LYS A 126 -14.27 2.41 -16.27
N PHE A 127 -13.96 3.52 -15.62
CA PHE A 127 -14.56 3.89 -14.35
C PHE A 127 -15.74 4.83 -14.57
N LEU A 128 -16.95 4.34 -14.24
CA LEU A 128 -18.22 5.06 -14.35
C LEU A 128 -18.98 4.85 -13.02
N PRO A 129 -18.56 5.54 -11.94
CA PRO A 129 -19.00 5.26 -10.58
C PRO A 129 -20.52 5.32 -10.39
N GLU A 130 -21.21 6.31 -10.95
CA GLU A 130 -22.68 6.42 -10.86
C GLU A 130 -23.40 5.18 -11.44
N GLU A 131 -22.81 4.57 -12.48
CA GLU A 131 -23.38 3.40 -13.12
C GLU A 131 -22.97 2.10 -12.42
N GLN A 132 -21.78 2.06 -11.82
CA GLN A 132 -21.13 0.85 -11.33
C GLN A 132 -21.28 0.65 -9.81
N ILE A 133 -21.39 1.72 -9.03
CA ILE A 133 -21.42 1.70 -7.57
C ILE A 133 -22.77 2.24 -7.10
N ARG A 134 -23.76 1.34 -7.00
CA ARG A 134 -25.16 1.70 -6.71
C ARG A 134 -25.62 1.27 -5.32
N THR A 135 -24.91 0.33 -4.72
CA THR A 135 -25.25 -0.27 -3.44
C THR A 135 -24.07 -0.22 -2.47
N ASP A 136 -24.35 -0.40 -1.19
CA ASP A 136 -23.29 -0.50 -0.16
C ASP A 136 -22.36 -1.69 -0.41
N GLU A 137 -22.85 -2.78 -1.03
CA GLU A 137 -22.00 -3.92 -1.40
C GLU A 137 -21.09 -3.58 -2.59
N ASP A 138 -21.55 -2.81 -3.58
CA ASP A 138 -20.70 -2.34 -4.68
C ASP A 138 -19.59 -1.41 -4.14
N LEU A 139 -19.96 -0.51 -3.22
CA LEU A 139 -19.01 0.37 -2.54
C LEU A 139 -17.98 -0.45 -1.75
N ARG A 140 -18.44 -1.50 -1.05
CA ARG A 140 -17.56 -2.42 -0.34
C ARG A 140 -16.62 -3.15 -1.30
N VAL A 141 -17.10 -3.63 -2.45
CA VAL A 141 -16.27 -4.26 -3.48
C VAL A 141 -15.22 -3.29 -3.99
N TYR A 142 -15.59 -2.03 -4.26
CA TYR A 142 -14.67 -1.00 -4.72
C TYR A 142 -13.58 -0.68 -3.69
N MET A 143 -13.98 -0.44 -2.43
CA MET A 143 -13.06 -0.10 -1.34
C MET A 143 -12.14 -1.27 -0.99
N GLY A 144 -12.69 -2.48 -0.87
CA GLY A 144 -11.91 -3.69 -0.62
C GLY A 144 -10.97 -4.03 -1.78
N GLY A 145 -11.44 -3.93 -3.03
CA GLY A 145 -10.61 -4.13 -4.21
C GLY A 145 -9.44 -3.13 -4.28
N THR A 146 -9.69 -1.86 -3.97
CA THR A 146 -8.63 -0.83 -3.92
C THR A 146 -7.62 -1.11 -2.80
N TYR A 147 -8.09 -1.51 -1.61
CA TYR A 147 -7.23 -1.92 -0.50
C TYR A 147 -6.31 -3.08 -0.88
N TYR A 148 -6.86 -4.13 -1.49
CA TYR A 148 -6.08 -5.30 -1.89
C TYR A 148 -5.15 -5.05 -3.08
N GLN A 149 -5.56 -4.18 -4.00
CA GLN A 149 -4.67 -3.68 -5.04
C GLN A 149 -3.44 -3.04 -4.41
N TRP A 150 -3.61 -2.14 -3.42
CA TRP A 150 -2.45 -1.54 -2.75
C TRP A 150 -1.63 -2.55 -1.95
N ASN A 151 -2.25 -3.46 -1.21
CA ASN A 151 -1.51 -4.50 -0.49
C ASN A 151 -0.62 -5.33 -1.41
N SER A 152 -1.10 -5.67 -2.62
CA SER A 152 -0.32 -6.42 -3.61
C SER A 152 0.92 -5.67 -4.12
N LEU A 153 0.97 -4.34 -3.99
CA LEU A 153 2.12 -3.50 -4.38
C LEU A 153 3.20 -3.42 -3.28
N TYR A 154 2.97 -4.04 -2.12
CA TYR A 154 3.87 -4.02 -0.97
C TYR A 154 4.18 -5.42 -0.41
N PRO A 155 4.77 -6.33 -1.20
CA PRO A 155 5.04 -7.69 -0.75
C PRO A 155 6.22 -7.81 0.23
N ASN A 156 7.12 -6.82 0.29
CA ASN A 156 8.31 -6.84 1.17
C ASN A 156 8.75 -5.39 1.53
N PHE A 157 9.73 -5.26 2.42
CA PHE A 157 10.18 -3.95 2.91
C PHE A 157 10.91 -3.12 1.84
N MET A 158 11.63 -3.76 0.92
CA MET A 158 12.23 -3.06 -0.23
C MET A 158 11.15 -2.38 -1.08
N ALA A 159 10.06 -3.10 -1.41
CA ALA A 159 8.93 -2.56 -2.16
C ALA A 159 8.26 -1.39 -1.41
N ILE A 160 8.08 -1.51 -0.09
CA ILE A 160 7.53 -0.43 0.75
C ILE A 160 8.41 0.82 0.70
N ARG A 161 9.74 0.69 0.80
CA ARG A 161 10.67 1.82 0.71
C ARG A 161 10.69 2.47 -0.66
N GLN A 162 10.72 1.69 -1.72
CA GLN A 162 10.76 2.22 -3.09
C GLN A 162 9.41 2.80 -3.51
N GLY A 163 8.33 2.39 -2.85
CA GLY A 163 6.97 2.75 -3.19
C GLY A 163 6.50 2.06 -4.47
N TRP A 164 5.44 2.58 -5.07
CA TRP A 164 4.91 2.07 -6.34
C TRP A 164 4.58 3.20 -7.30
N THR A 165 4.46 2.84 -8.57
CA THR A 165 4.10 3.75 -9.66
C THR A 165 2.71 3.42 -10.17
N MET A 166 1.86 4.43 -10.32
CA MET A 166 0.59 4.30 -11.03
C MET A 166 0.73 4.78 -12.45
N VAL A 167 0.20 4.03 -13.41
CA VAL A 167 0.05 4.46 -14.81
C VAL A 167 -1.43 4.45 -15.14
N CYS A 168 -1.98 5.61 -15.48
CA CYS A 168 -3.39 5.79 -15.75
C CYS A 168 -3.59 6.14 -17.22
N GLU A 169 -4.21 5.24 -17.99
CA GLU A 169 -4.81 5.61 -19.28
C GLU A 169 -5.99 6.53 -19.01
N CYS A 170 -5.97 7.72 -19.61
CA CYS A 170 -7.04 8.69 -19.44
C CYS A 170 -7.81 8.98 -20.72
N GLU A 171 -7.36 8.50 -21.89
CA GLU A 171 -8.07 8.69 -23.13
C GLU A 171 -9.50 8.14 -23.00
N GLY A 172 -10.51 8.91 -23.44
CA GLY A 172 -11.92 8.53 -23.33
C GLY A 172 -12.56 8.77 -21.96
N THR A 173 -11.81 9.27 -20.97
CA THR A 173 -12.40 9.68 -19.68
C THR A 173 -13.36 10.86 -19.87
N THR A 174 -14.55 10.76 -19.29
CA THR A 174 -15.59 11.81 -19.39
C THR A 174 -15.89 12.40 -18.01
N MET A 175 -16.79 13.39 -17.95
CA MET A 175 -17.27 13.91 -16.66
C MET A 175 -18.03 12.85 -15.85
N ALA A 176 -18.65 11.86 -16.49
CA ALA A 176 -19.34 10.75 -15.81
C ALA A 176 -18.36 9.80 -15.09
N SER A 177 -17.07 9.86 -15.42
CA SER A 177 -16.02 9.12 -14.71
C SER A 177 -15.61 9.80 -13.39
N LEU A 178 -16.16 10.98 -13.08
CA LEU A 178 -15.81 11.77 -11.92
C LEU A 178 -16.97 11.78 -10.92
N ASP A 179 -16.75 11.20 -9.75
CA ASP A 179 -17.68 11.26 -8.63
C ASP A 179 -16.99 11.90 -7.41
N PRO A 180 -17.26 13.19 -7.13
CA PRO A 180 -16.65 13.90 -6.02
C PRO A 180 -16.93 13.26 -4.66
N GLU A 181 -18.12 12.70 -4.44
CA GLU A 181 -18.50 12.08 -3.16
C GLU A 181 -17.72 10.79 -2.94
N LEU A 182 -17.60 9.96 -3.98
CA LEU A 182 -16.78 8.75 -3.91
C LEU A 182 -15.29 9.08 -3.71
N ILE A 183 -14.78 10.13 -4.36
CA ILE A 183 -13.39 10.58 -4.18
C ILE A 183 -13.17 11.06 -2.74
N GLU A 184 -14.11 11.81 -2.17
CA GLU A 184 -14.04 12.26 -0.77
C GLU A 184 -14.05 11.05 0.18
N LYS A 185 -14.94 10.08 -0.04
CA LYS A 185 -14.97 8.81 0.71
C LYS A 185 -13.65 8.04 0.60
N LEU A 186 -13.12 7.87 -0.61
CA LEU A 186 -11.83 7.19 -0.83
C LEU A 186 -10.69 7.94 -0.11
N GLY A 187 -10.74 9.28 -0.17
CA GLY A 187 -9.86 10.18 0.55
C GLY A 187 -9.85 9.92 2.06
N HIS A 188 -11.03 9.89 2.65
CA HIS A 188 -11.23 9.75 4.08
C HIS A 188 -10.95 8.32 4.58
N HIS A 189 -11.47 7.30 3.89
CA HIS A 189 -11.44 5.91 4.34
C HIS A 189 -10.11 5.22 4.04
N LEU A 190 -9.44 5.57 2.92
CA LEU A 190 -8.23 4.88 2.47
C LEU A 190 -7.03 5.81 2.28
N PHE A 191 -7.17 6.97 1.63
CA PHE A 191 -5.99 7.79 1.38
C PHE A 191 -5.36 8.35 2.66
N LYS A 192 -6.18 8.69 3.64
CA LYS A 192 -5.74 9.20 4.94
C LYS A 192 -5.27 8.09 5.89
N SER A 193 -5.77 6.87 5.77
CA SER A 193 -5.54 5.79 6.73
C SER A 193 -4.41 4.84 6.31
N TYR A 194 -4.37 4.46 5.03
CA TYR A 194 -3.49 3.39 4.56
C TYR A 194 -2.01 3.83 4.53
N PRO A 195 -1.07 3.04 5.11
CA PRO A 195 0.36 3.30 5.09
C PRO A 195 0.96 3.01 3.71
N LYS A 196 0.85 3.99 2.80
CA LYS A 196 1.39 3.89 1.43
C LYS A 196 2.56 4.85 1.23
N ASN A 197 3.52 4.36 0.47
CA ASN A 197 4.48 5.18 -0.25
C ASN A 197 4.18 5.08 -1.76
N GLN A 198 3.63 6.14 -2.33
CA GLN A 198 3.43 6.27 -3.77
C GLN A 198 4.61 7.05 -4.34
N LYS A 199 5.26 6.53 -5.39
CA LYS A 199 6.44 7.14 -6.00
C LYS A 199 6.06 8.11 -7.12
N ASN A 200 5.28 7.64 -8.08
CA ASN A 200 4.84 8.41 -9.24
C ASN A 200 3.41 8.04 -9.64
N VAL A 201 2.71 8.99 -10.25
CA VAL A 201 1.42 8.81 -10.92
C VAL A 201 1.52 9.43 -12.30
N PHE A 202 1.54 8.60 -13.34
CA PHE A 202 1.58 9.03 -14.73
C PHE A 202 0.16 8.98 -15.30
N LEU A 203 -0.40 10.16 -15.58
CA LEU A 203 -1.69 10.30 -16.25
C LEU A 203 -1.41 10.48 -17.75
N LEU A 204 -1.64 9.41 -18.51
CA LEU A 204 -1.41 9.36 -19.95
C LEU A 204 -2.59 9.95 -20.71
N ASN A 205 -2.35 10.58 -21.86
CA ASN A 205 -3.39 11.01 -22.80
C ASN A 205 -4.54 11.83 -22.15
N THR A 206 -4.21 12.72 -21.20
CA THR A 206 -5.21 13.38 -20.34
C THR A 206 -6.17 14.29 -21.11
N PRO A 207 -7.49 14.02 -21.10
CA PRO A 207 -8.49 14.93 -21.67
C PRO A 207 -8.77 16.11 -20.73
N THR A 208 -9.52 17.11 -21.21
CA THR A 208 -9.94 18.28 -20.41
C THR A 208 -10.61 17.88 -19.10
N ALA A 209 -11.43 16.82 -19.09
CA ALA A 209 -12.09 16.33 -17.88
C ALA A 209 -11.10 15.97 -16.76
N ILE A 210 -10.00 15.27 -17.09
CA ILE A 210 -8.95 14.92 -16.11
C ILE A 210 -8.20 16.16 -15.62
N ASN A 211 -7.94 17.14 -16.49
CA ASN A 211 -7.30 18.39 -16.07
C ASN A 211 -8.17 19.18 -15.08
N MET A 212 -9.49 19.23 -15.32
CA MET A 212 -10.46 19.83 -14.40
C MET A 212 -10.51 19.06 -13.07
N TRP A 213 -10.58 17.73 -13.15
CA TRP A 213 -10.56 16.86 -11.98
C TRP A 213 -9.31 17.09 -11.13
N TRP A 214 -8.13 17.07 -11.73
CA TRP A 214 -6.87 17.29 -11.02
C TRP A 214 -6.83 18.66 -10.36
N ALA A 215 -7.36 19.71 -11.01
CA ALA A 215 -7.42 21.04 -10.43
C ALA A 215 -8.25 21.10 -9.13
N LEU A 216 -9.28 20.25 -9.01
CA LEU A 216 -10.08 20.07 -7.80
C LEU A 216 -9.37 19.15 -6.80
N PHE A 217 -8.96 17.97 -7.24
CA PHE A 217 -8.40 16.90 -6.42
C PHE A 217 -7.09 17.29 -5.73
N LYS A 218 -6.22 18.05 -6.40
CA LYS A 218 -4.91 18.47 -5.85
C LYS A 218 -5.01 19.31 -4.57
N LYS A 219 -6.20 19.78 -4.19
CA LYS A 219 -6.44 20.46 -2.89
C LYS A 219 -6.40 19.48 -1.72
N PHE A 220 -6.73 18.21 -1.95
CA PHE A 220 -6.73 17.15 -0.94
C PHE A 220 -5.41 16.37 -0.90
N VAL A 221 -4.56 16.53 -1.92
CA VAL A 221 -3.24 15.89 -1.99
C VAL A 221 -2.24 16.67 -1.12
N PRO A 222 -1.53 16.02 -0.17
CA PRO A 222 -0.46 16.64 0.60
C PRO A 222 0.59 17.30 -0.29
N TYR A 223 1.17 18.42 0.17
CA TYR A 223 2.07 19.24 -0.66
C TYR A 223 3.26 18.45 -1.23
N ASP A 224 3.87 17.61 -0.41
CA ASP A 224 4.99 16.71 -0.75
C ASP A 224 4.63 15.62 -1.77
N GLN A 225 3.34 15.35 -1.96
CA GLN A 225 2.84 14.34 -2.90
C GLN A 225 2.46 14.95 -4.26
N LYS A 226 2.22 16.27 -4.34
CA LYS A 226 1.77 16.92 -5.59
C LYS A 226 2.77 16.77 -6.74
N GLY A 227 4.08 16.82 -6.44
CA GLY A 227 5.15 16.67 -7.43
C GLY A 227 5.28 15.27 -8.04
N LYS A 228 4.50 14.30 -7.54
CA LYS A 228 4.52 12.92 -8.03
C LYS A 228 3.51 12.67 -9.16
N TYR A 229 2.62 13.62 -9.43
CA TYR A 229 1.62 13.52 -10.47
C TYR A 229 2.11 14.18 -11.75
N HIS A 230 2.16 13.39 -12.82
CA HIS A 230 2.65 13.79 -14.14
C HIS A 230 1.49 13.70 -15.12
N LEU A 231 0.96 14.86 -15.52
CA LEU A 231 -0.19 14.95 -16.43
C LEU A 231 0.27 15.05 -17.89
N GLY A 232 -0.58 14.57 -18.80
CA GLY A 232 -0.38 14.66 -20.25
C GLY A 232 0.86 13.91 -20.74
N GLN A 233 1.26 12.86 -20.03
CA GLN A 233 2.44 12.08 -20.39
C GLN A 233 2.12 11.14 -21.55
N GLN A 234 3.16 10.75 -22.27
CA GLN A 234 3.13 9.70 -23.29
C GLN A 234 4.26 8.71 -23.01
N ILE A 235 4.07 7.46 -23.38
CA ILE A 235 5.13 6.44 -23.30
C ILE A 235 5.90 6.48 -24.62
N GLU A 236 7.22 6.63 -24.52
CA GLU A 236 8.11 6.63 -25.68
C GLU A 236 7.94 5.34 -26.50
N GLY A 237 7.74 5.47 -27.81
CA GLY A 237 7.48 4.35 -28.72
C GLY A 237 6.06 3.78 -28.66
N PHE A 238 5.17 4.42 -27.90
CA PHE A 238 3.75 4.08 -27.81
C PHE A 238 2.85 5.31 -27.98
N GLU A 239 3.36 6.34 -28.67
CA GLU A 239 2.66 7.60 -28.88
C GLU A 239 1.39 7.41 -29.72
N GLY A 240 0.29 8.00 -29.27
CA GLY A 240 -1.01 7.91 -29.96
C GLY A 240 -1.72 6.57 -29.81
N HIS A 241 -1.23 5.67 -28.96
CA HIS A 241 -1.87 4.40 -28.65
C HIS A 241 -2.29 4.34 -27.17
N ARG A 242 -3.43 3.70 -26.92
CA ARG A 242 -3.93 3.45 -25.56
C ARG A 242 -3.23 2.25 -24.94
N ILE A 243 -2.77 2.37 -23.70
CA ILE A 243 -1.98 1.30 -23.05
C ILE A 243 -2.80 0.02 -22.78
N ASP A 244 -4.12 0.09 -22.80
CA ASP A 244 -4.97 -1.08 -22.59
C ASP A 244 -4.78 -2.15 -23.68
N GLY A 245 -4.39 -1.76 -24.89
CA GLY A 245 -4.01 -2.71 -25.94
C GLY A 245 -2.84 -3.63 -25.58
N LEU A 246 -1.90 -3.16 -24.74
CA LEU A 246 -0.76 -3.96 -24.28
C LEU A 246 -1.20 -5.05 -23.28
N TYR A 247 -2.16 -4.71 -22.42
CA TYR A 247 -2.57 -5.57 -21.32
C TYR A 247 -3.70 -6.53 -21.67
N LYS A 248 -4.48 -6.24 -22.72
CA LYS A 248 -5.60 -7.08 -23.20
C LYS A 248 -5.19 -8.14 -24.23
N THR A 249 -3.90 -8.38 -24.40
CA THR A 249 -3.40 -9.37 -25.39
C THR A 249 -3.21 -10.74 -24.72
N PRO A 250 -3.68 -11.85 -25.33
CA PRO A 250 -4.37 -11.94 -26.63
C PRO A 250 -5.86 -11.60 -26.57
N THR A 251 -6.48 -11.63 -25.39
CA THR A 251 -7.87 -11.22 -25.16
C THR A 251 -7.99 -10.50 -23.81
N GLU A 252 -9.05 -9.71 -23.64
CA GLU A 252 -9.34 -9.04 -22.37
C GLU A 252 -9.46 -10.02 -21.20
N GLU A 253 -10.08 -11.19 -21.43
CA GLU A 253 -10.16 -12.26 -20.43
C GLU A 253 -8.77 -12.75 -20.01
N ALA A 254 -7.89 -13.01 -20.98
CA ALA A 254 -6.53 -13.49 -20.69
C ALA A 254 -5.72 -12.44 -19.91
N GLY A 255 -5.84 -11.16 -20.29
CA GLY A 255 -5.25 -10.03 -19.56
C GLY A 255 -5.75 -9.94 -18.12
N ARG A 256 -7.07 -10.06 -17.92
CA ARG A 256 -7.69 -10.05 -16.59
C ARG A 256 -7.23 -11.23 -15.72
N GLN A 257 -7.20 -12.45 -16.26
CA GLN A 257 -6.73 -13.63 -15.54
C GLN A 257 -5.25 -13.49 -15.13
N LYS A 258 -4.41 -12.95 -16.03
CA LYS A 258 -3.02 -12.64 -15.72
C LYS A 258 -2.90 -11.63 -14.58
N MET A 259 -3.65 -10.52 -14.64
CA MET A 259 -3.68 -9.50 -13.59
C MET A 259 -4.10 -10.10 -12.23
N ILE A 260 -5.18 -10.90 -12.19
CA ILE A 260 -5.65 -11.57 -10.98
C ILE A 260 -4.58 -12.53 -10.43
N SER A 261 -3.93 -13.29 -11.30
CA SER A 261 -2.84 -14.20 -10.91
C SER A 261 -1.67 -13.45 -10.26
N HIS A 262 -1.27 -12.31 -10.81
CA HIS A 262 -0.18 -11.49 -10.23
C HIS A 262 -0.58 -10.92 -8.86
N VAL A 263 -1.82 -10.42 -8.73
CA VAL A 263 -2.32 -9.94 -7.44
C VAL A 263 -2.29 -11.07 -6.40
N HIS A 264 -2.76 -12.27 -6.77
CA HIS A 264 -2.71 -13.44 -5.89
C HIS A 264 -1.28 -13.78 -5.46
N GLU A 265 -0.34 -13.83 -6.41
CA GLU A 265 1.08 -14.09 -6.13
C GLU A 265 1.65 -13.08 -5.13
N PHE A 266 1.46 -11.78 -5.35
CA PHE A 266 2.06 -10.76 -4.49
C PHE A 266 1.39 -10.69 -3.12
N LEU A 267 0.08 -10.91 -3.03
CA LEU A 267 -0.60 -11.04 -1.74
C LEU A 267 -0.10 -12.28 -0.98
N THR A 268 0.17 -13.38 -1.68
CA THR A 268 0.72 -14.60 -1.07
C THR A 268 2.12 -14.36 -0.53
N ILE A 269 3.00 -13.74 -1.31
CA ILE A 269 4.36 -13.36 -0.87
C ILE A 269 4.28 -12.43 0.35
N ARG A 270 3.41 -11.41 0.29
CA ARG A 270 3.19 -10.49 1.41
C ARG A 270 2.79 -11.24 2.67
N LYS A 271 1.78 -12.11 2.58
CA LYS A 271 1.23 -12.83 3.75
C LYS A 271 2.21 -13.84 4.32
N LYS A 272 3.02 -14.48 3.48
CA LYS A 272 4.15 -15.28 3.93
C LYS A 272 5.16 -14.43 4.71
N ASN A 273 5.61 -13.31 4.14
CA ASN A 273 6.56 -12.41 4.81
C ASN A 273 6.00 -11.83 6.11
N GLU A 274 4.70 -11.56 6.17
CA GLU A 274 4.01 -11.13 7.38
C GLU A 274 3.98 -12.20 8.48
N ALA A 275 3.74 -13.45 8.11
CA ALA A 275 3.72 -14.57 9.05
C ALA A 275 5.13 -14.93 9.56
N ASP A 276 6.14 -14.84 8.69
CA ASP A 276 7.51 -15.24 8.98
C ASP A 276 8.32 -14.15 9.72
N PHE A 277 7.94 -12.88 9.58
CA PHE A 277 8.69 -11.75 10.14
C PHE A 277 8.40 -11.50 11.63
N CYS A 278 9.47 -11.39 12.43
CA CYS A 278 9.43 -11.01 13.83
C CYS A 278 10.30 -9.77 14.08
N LEU A 279 9.68 -8.68 14.52
CA LEU A 279 10.35 -7.40 14.74
C LEU A 279 11.36 -7.46 15.89
N MET A 280 11.08 -8.26 16.92
CA MET A 280 12.00 -8.43 18.05
C MET A 280 13.23 -9.24 17.66
N GLU A 281 13.08 -10.27 16.83
CA GLU A 281 14.25 -10.99 16.29
C GLU A 281 15.11 -10.05 15.45
N ALA A 282 14.50 -9.24 14.56
CA ALA A 282 15.22 -8.25 13.77
C ALA A 282 15.94 -7.21 14.63
N ALA A 283 15.30 -6.73 15.72
CA ALA A 283 15.91 -5.78 16.64
C ALA A 283 17.16 -6.37 17.32
N LEU A 284 17.10 -7.63 17.77
CA LEU A 284 18.21 -8.31 18.44
C LEU A 284 19.37 -8.68 17.51
N GLN A 285 19.13 -8.71 16.19
CA GLN A 285 20.20 -8.90 15.20
C GLN A 285 21.10 -7.66 15.08
N ILE A 286 20.53 -6.48 15.28
CA ILE A 286 21.19 -5.20 14.99
C ILE A 286 21.61 -4.47 16.27
N LEU A 287 20.78 -4.54 17.31
CA LEU A 287 20.97 -3.84 18.57
C LEU A 287 21.20 -4.83 19.71
N THR A 288 22.01 -4.44 20.68
CA THR A 288 22.00 -5.06 22.00
C THR A 288 20.69 -4.73 22.72
N LEU A 289 20.30 -5.55 23.70
CA LEU A 289 19.12 -5.29 24.53
C LEU A 289 19.17 -3.92 25.23
N GLU A 290 20.36 -3.50 25.66
CA GLU A 290 20.59 -2.21 26.29
C GLU A 290 20.36 -1.06 25.31
N GLU A 291 20.83 -1.20 24.06
CA GLU A 291 20.61 -0.22 23.00
C GLU A 291 19.13 -0.12 22.62
N VAL A 292 18.41 -1.25 22.54
CA VAL A 292 16.96 -1.23 22.31
C VAL A 292 16.26 -0.41 23.40
N HIS A 293 16.58 -0.64 24.67
CA HIS A 293 16.01 0.11 25.78
C HIS A 293 16.40 1.60 25.75
N LEU A 294 17.66 1.90 25.41
CA LEU A 294 18.15 3.28 25.33
C LEU A 294 17.47 4.05 24.19
N VAL A 295 17.30 3.43 23.03
CA VAL A 295 16.60 4.00 21.88
C VAL A 295 15.13 4.29 22.22
N ILE A 296 14.46 3.36 22.90
CA ILE A 296 13.09 3.55 23.39
C ILE A 296 13.02 4.71 24.40
N ALA A 297 13.98 4.81 25.31
CA ALA A 297 14.04 5.87 26.32
C ALA A 297 14.28 7.26 25.70
N ASN A 298 15.21 7.35 24.74
CA ASN A 298 15.59 8.62 24.10
C ASN A 298 14.46 9.19 23.22
N GLN A 299 13.76 8.35 22.44
CA GLN A 299 12.62 8.84 21.68
C GLN A 299 11.45 9.26 22.57
N LYS A 300 11.20 8.57 23.69
CA LYS A 300 10.21 9.03 24.68
C LYS A 300 10.54 10.43 25.20
N ALA A 301 11.80 10.71 25.50
CA ALA A 301 12.23 12.03 25.97
C ALA A 301 12.01 13.12 24.90
N GLN A 302 12.32 12.83 23.63
CA GLN A 302 12.09 13.75 22.51
C GLN A 302 10.60 14.04 22.23
N MET A 303 9.70 13.12 22.58
CA MET A 303 8.26 13.34 22.43
C MET A 303 7.65 14.18 23.56
N THR A 304 8.31 14.23 24.72
CA THR A 304 7.84 15.03 25.87
C THR A 304 8.36 16.47 25.89
N SER A 305 9.28 16.82 24.99
CA SER A 305 9.88 18.15 24.84
C SER A 305 9.24 18.93 23.71
#